data_AF-A9DG69-F1
#
_entry.id   AF-A9DG69-F1
#
_cell.length_a   1.000
_cell.length_b   1.000
_cell.length_c   1.000
_cell.angle_alpha   90.00
_cell.angle_beta   90.00
_cell.angle_gamma   90.00
#
_symmetry.space_group_name_H-M   'P 1'
#
loop_
_entity.id
_entity.type
_entity.pdbx_description
1 polymer ?
#
loop_
_entity_poly.entity_id
_entity_poly.type
_entity_poly.pdbx_seq_one_letter_code
_entity_poly.pdbx_strand_id
1 'polypeptide(L)'
;MQVSGIPEAKSPIVREFFSYNCYRQYPIFEETVEPLGDTIDFERTPIGAGRPSWILSQQAYYLAQKFNMTRQVHGNLFKRIHEKEGPFTRPEQLKDFFVKQGADASAVEKAMNSVDAKLAISHYDTQAQLAGNRGVPSLRAWLLLVELLIFSC
;
A
#
# COMPACT_ATOMS: atom_id res chain seq x y z
N MET A 1 10.36 1.09 -29.21
CA MET A 1 9.68 1.92 -30.24
C MET A 1 9.56 3.32 -29.65
N GLN A 2 10.47 4.23 -29.99
CA GLN A 2 10.41 5.62 -29.54
C GLN A 2 9.45 6.39 -30.44
N VAL A 3 8.50 7.11 -29.85
CA VAL A 3 7.59 8.01 -30.57
C VAL A 3 8.25 9.38 -30.58
N SER A 4 8.73 9.80 -31.74
CA SER A 4 9.41 11.08 -31.94
C SER A 4 8.48 12.25 -31.58
N GLY A 5 8.93 13.18 -30.73
CA GLY A 5 8.25 14.46 -30.48
C GLY A 5 7.56 14.62 -29.11
N ILE A 6 7.60 13.60 -28.25
CA ILE A 6 7.16 13.72 -26.85
C ILE A 6 8.42 13.82 -25.98
N PRO A 7 8.63 14.91 -25.21
CA PRO A 7 9.72 14.94 -24.25
C PRO A 7 9.52 13.80 -23.25
N GLU A 8 10.47 12.88 -23.21
CA GLU A 8 10.47 11.76 -22.29
C GLU A 8 10.42 12.31 -20.85
N ALA A 9 9.38 11.93 -20.10
CA ALA A 9 9.24 12.36 -18.72
C ALA A 9 10.48 11.89 -17.94
N LYS A 10 11.07 12.79 -17.16
CA LYS A 10 12.40 12.63 -16.53
C LYS A 10 12.54 11.36 -15.67
N SER A 11 11.43 10.81 -15.20
CA SER A 11 11.15 9.40 -14.89
C SER A 11 9.63 9.25 -14.72
N PRO A 12 8.96 8.22 -15.26
CA PRO A 12 7.55 7.99 -14.95
C PRO A 12 7.40 7.49 -13.50
N ILE A 13 6.53 8.12 -12.71
CA ILE A 13 6.14 7.63 -11.39
C ILE A 13 5.04 6.58 -11.57
N VAL A 14 5.31 5.36 -11.13
CA VAL A 14 4.29 4.30 -11.05
C VAL A 14 3.78 4.23 -9.62
N ARG A 15 2.49 4.51 -9.44
CA ARG A 15 1.83 4.40 -8.14
C ARG A 15 0.94 3.17 -8.07
N GLU A 16 1.20 2.33 -7.06
CA GLU A 16 0.35 1.20 -6.73
C GLU A 16 -0.65 1.58 -5.62
N PHE A 17 -1.94 1.34 -5.87
CA PHE A 17 -2.97 1.37 -4.83
C PHE A 17 -3.29 -0.05 -4.40
N PHE A 18 -2.99 -0.41 -3.14
CA PHE A 18 -3.05 -1.81 -2.69
C PHE A 18 -3.65 -1.97 -1.30
N SER A 19 -4.03 -3.19 -0.92
CA SER A 19 -4.30 -3.55 0.47
C SER A 19 -3.72 -4.92 0.78
N TYR A 20 -3.16 -5.11 1.97
CA TYR A 20 -2.70 -6.44 2.42
C TYR A 20 -3.86 -7.45 2.56
N ASN A 21 -5.12 -7.01 2.49
CA ASN A 21 -6.29 -7.88 2.48
C ASN A 21 -6.71 -8.30 1.06
N CYS A 22 -6.04 -7.81 0.02
CA CYS A 22 -6.39 -8.07 -1.37
C CYS A 22 -5.24 -8.80 -2.08
N TYR A 23 -5.26 -10.14 -2.04
CA TYR A 23 -4.16 -10.98 -2.53
C TYR A 23 -3.93 -10.89 -4.04
N ARG A 24 -4.99 -10.58 -4.81
CA ARG A 24 -4.93 -10.60 -6.29
C ARG A 24 -3.87 -9.65 -6.87
N GLN A 25 -3.52 -8.60 -6.13
CA GLN A 25 -2.56 -7.59 -6.56
C GLN A 25 -1.10 -8.03 -6.37
N TYR A 26 -0.83 -8.93 -5.42
CA TYR A 26 0.52 -9.28 -4.99
C TYR A 26 1.36 -10.02 -6.05
N PRO A 27 0.87 -11.11 -6.71
CA PRO A 27 1.67 -11.84 -7.70
C PRO A 27 1.94 -11.03 -8.96
N ILE A 28 0.94 -10.26 -9.42
CA ILE A 28 1.09 -9.37 -10.58
C ILE A 28 2.22 -8.37 -10.32
N PHE A 29 2.32 -7.87 -9.10
CA PHE A 29 3.29 -6.85 -8.75
C PHE A 29 4.73 -7.39 -8.66
N GLU A 30 4.94 -8.51 -7.94
CA GLU A 30 6.27 -9.16 -7.84
C GLU A 30 6.81 -9.55 -9.22
N GLU A 31 5.95 -10.03 -10.12
CA GLU A 31 6.37 -10.53 -11.43
C GLU A 31 6.64 -9.43 -12.48
N THR A 32 5.98 -8.27 -12.37
CA THR A 32 5.97 -7.28 -13.47
C THR A 32 6.59 -5.92 -13.13
N VAL A 33 6.50 -5.45 -11.88
CA VAL A 33 6.93 -4.10 -11.51
C VAL A 33 8.24 -4.11 -10.73
N GLU A 34 8.46 -5.10 -9.85
CA GLU A 34 9.72 -5.25 -9.12
C GLU A 34 10.97 -5.32 -10.05
N PRO A 35 10.92 -6.01 -11.22
CA PRO A 35 12.06 -6.05 -12.13
C PRO A 35 12.40 -4.73 -12.83
N LEU A 36 11.51 -3.73 -12.82
CA LEU A 36 11.75 -2.44 -13.48
C LEU A 36 12.79 -1.57 -12.75
N GLY A 37 13.05 -1.88 -11.47
CA GLY A 37 14.14 -1.31 -10.69
C GLY A 37 14.19 0.22 -10.72
N ASP A 38 15.39 0.78 -10.87
CA ASP A 38 15.66 2.22 -10.83
C ASP A 38 15.14 2.98 -12.07
N THR A 39 14.53 2.29 -13.03
CA THR A 39 13.99 2.89 -14.26
C THR A 39 12.71 3.69 -14.00
N ILE A 40 12.04 3.43 -12.88
CA ILE A 40 10.78 4.06 -12.50
C ILE A 40 10.80 4.49 -11.04
N ASP A 41 10.23 5.65 -10.76
CA ASP A 41 9.98 6.06 -9.38
C ASP A 41 8.72 5.33 -8.90
N PHE A 42 8.88 4.47 -7.90
CA PHE A 42 7.81 3.60 -7.46
C PHE A 42 7.24 4.01 -6.09
N GLU A 43 5.94 4.19 -6.03
CA GLU A 43 5.23 4.57 -4.80
C GLU A 43 4.03 3.66 -4.52
N ARG A 44 3.83 3.30 -3.25
CA ARG A 44 2.63 2.57 -2.81
C ARG A 44 1.74 3.45 -1.94
N THR A 45 0.44 3.34 -2.19
CA THR A 45 -0.61 3.97 -1.40
C THR A 45 -1.55 2.88 -0.89
N PRO A 46 -1.51 2.53 0.41
CA PRO A 46 -2.40 1.52 0.95
C PRO A 46 -3.85 2.04 1.04
N ILE A 47 -4.80 1.20 0.69
CA ILE A 47 -6.23 1.52 0.62
C ILE A 47 -6.97 0.98 1.86
N GLY A 48 -7.64 1.87 2.58
CA GLY A 48 -8.52 1.55 3.70
C GLY A 48 -9.98 1.31 3.30
N ALA A 49 -10.48 2.04 2.28
CA ALA A 49 -11.86 1.96 1.78
C ALA A 49 -12.94 1.99 2.89
N GLY A 50 -12.67 2.66 4.02
CA GLY A 50 -13.57 2.70 5.19
C GLY A 50 -13.75 1.37 5.93
N ARG A 51 -13.07 0.28 5.53
CA ARG A 51 -13.17 -1.04 6.17
C ARG A 51 -12.17 -1.11 7.34
N PRO A 52 -12.58 -1.43 8.58
CA PRO A 52 -11.68 -1.40 9.74
C PRO A 52 -10.40 -2.24 9.59
N SER A 53 -10.49 -3.44 9.04
CA SER A 53 -9.32 -4.32 8.81
C SER A 53 -8.36 -3.78 7.73
N TRP A 54 -8.88 -3.04 6.77
CA TRP A 54 -8.08 -2.42 5.71
C TRP A 54 -7.40 -1.15 6.23
N ILE A 55 -8.05 -0.40 7.12
CA ILE A 55 -7.41 0.72 7.83
C ILE A 55 -6.24 0.21 8.69
N LEU A 56 -6.40 -0.93 9.38
CA LEU A 56 -5.28 -1.58 10.08
C LEU A 56 -4.16 -1.99 9.12
N SER A 57 -4.48 -2.29 7.86
CA SER A 57 -3.48 -2.60 6.83
C SER A 57 -2.76 -1.35 6.32
N GLN A 58 -3.44 -0.20 6.24
CA GLN A 58 -2.78 1.10 6.02
C GLN A 58 -1.81 1.43 7.15
N GLN A 59 -2.24 1.23 8.39
CA GLN A 59 -1.39 1.42 9.56
C GLN A 59 -0.19 0.47 9.56
N ALA A 60 -0.38 -0.80 9.15
CA ALA A 60 0.70 -1.76 8.98
C ALA A 60 1.76 -1.27 7.98
N TYR A 61 1.35 -0.72 6.84
CA TYR A 61 2.28 -0.15 5.86
C TYR A 61 3.04 1.06 6.42
N TYR A 62 2.35 1.97 7.11
CA TYR A 62 2.99 3.09 7.78
C TYR A 62 4.07 2.63 8.79
N LEU A 63 3.76 1.64 9.64
CA LEU A 63 4.74 1.10 10.59
C LEU A 63 5.95 0.48 9.88
N ALA A 64 5.69 -0.28 8.80
CA ALA A 64 6.75 -0.87 7.99
C ALA A 64 7.70 0.19 7.43
N GLN A 65 7.17 1.32 6.94
CA GLN A 65 7.98 2.46 6.50
C GLN A 65 8.71 3.12 7.67
N LYS A 66 8.00 3.42 8.77
CA LYS A 66 8.54 4.11 9.95
C LYS A 66 9.74 3.38 10.56
N PHE A 67 9.72 2.05 10.56
CA PHE A 67 10.79 1.21 11.09
C PHE A 67 11.77 0.72 10.01
N ASN A 68 11.65 1.16 8.76
CA ASN A 68 12.46 0.68 7.63
C ASN A 68 12.40 -0.84 7.44
N MET A 69 11.26 -1.46 7.77
CA MET A 69 11.03 -2.90 7.72
C MET A 69 10.24 -3.35 6.49
N THR A 70 9.85 -2.44 5.57
CA THR A 70 9.00 -2.75 4.41
C THR A 70 9.45 -4.00 3.66
N ARG A 71 10.73 -4.10 3.27
CA ARG A 71 11.26 -5.28 2.55
C ARG A 71 11.09 -6.59 3.33
N GLN A 72 11.24 -6.54 4.65
CA GLN A 72 11.11 -7.71 5.52
C GLN A 72 9.64 -8.12 5.71
N VAL A 73 8.76 -7.16 5.97
CA VAL A 73 7.42 -7.46 6.47
C VAL A 73 6.34 -7.48 5.39
N HIS A 74 6.59 -6.91 4.21
CA HIS A 74 5.56 -6.80 3.17
C HIS A 74 4.98 -8.16 2.77
N GLY A 75 5.83 -9.11 2.35
CA GLY A 75 5.38 -10.48 2.05
C GLY A 75 4.87 -11.23 3.29
N ASN A 76 5.46 -10.99 4.47
CA ASN A 76 5.01 -11.61 5.72
C ASN A 76 3.60 -11.17 6.12
N LEU A 77 3.22 -9.91 5.83
CA LEU A 77 1.87 -9.38 6.06
C LEU A 77 0.85 -10.06 5.14
N PHE A 78 1.15 -10.21 3.85
CA PHE A 78 0.29 -10.96 2.93
C PHE A 78 0.12 -12.41 3.37
N LYS A 79 1.21 -13.13 3.68
CA LYS A 79 1.14 -14.51 4.19
C LYS A 79 0.35 -14.60 5.49
N ARG A 80 0.56 -13.65 6.41
CA ARG A 80 -0.18 -13.61 7.68
C ARG A 80 -1.68 -13.48 7.45
N ILE A 81 -2.12 -12.63 6.53
CA ILE A 81 -3.54 -12.36 6.27
C ILE A 81 -4.19 -13.46 5.44
N HIS A 82 -3.51 -13.96 4.41
CA HIS A 82 -4.11 -14.89 3.43
C HIS A 82 -3.89 -16.36 3.73
N GLU A 83 -2.84 -16.72 4.46
CA GLU A 83 -2.48 -18.14 4.69
C GLU A 83 -2.57 -18.55 6.17
N LYS A 84 -2.46 -17.60 7.11
CA LYS A 84 -2.34 -17.91 8.54
C LYS A 84 -3.56 -17.50 9.35
N GLU A 85 -3.53 -16.33 9.97
CA GLU A 85 -4.48 -15.95 11.03
C GLU A 85 -5.51 -14.87 10.59
N GLY A 86 -5.68 -14.67 9.27
CA GLY A 86 -6.72 -13.81 8.68
C GLY A 86 -6.47 -12.29 8.74
N PRO A 87 -7.41 -11.45 8.29
CA PRO A 87 -7.30 -9.99 8.42
C PRO A 87 -7.10 -9.54 9.88
N PHE A 88 -6.37 -8.43 10.07
CA PHE A 88 -6.32 -7.78 11.39
C PHE A 88 -7.70 -7.27 11.77
N THR A 89 -8.16 -7.60 12.98
CA THR A 89 -9.43 -7.12 13.54
C THR A 89 -9.23 -6.19 14.71
N ARG A 90 -8.05 -6.21 15.33
CA ARG A 90 -7.70 -5.35 16.46
C ARG A 90 -6.27 -4.81 16.37
N PRO A 91 -6.00 -3.59 16.87
CA PRO A 91 -4.66 -2.99 16.86
C PRO A 91 -3.59 -3.84 17.56
N GLU A 92 -3.95 -4.59 18.60
CA GLU A 92 -3.00 -5.40 19.36
C GLU A 92 -2.38 -6.51 18.49
N GLN A 93 -3.16 -7.09 17.57
CA GLN A 93 -2.66 -8.09 16.63
C GLN A 93 -1.59 -7.50 15.71
N LEU A 94 -1.76 -6.23 15.31
CA LEU A 94 -0.80 -5.51 14.50
C LEU A 94 0.48 -5.23 15.30
N LYS A 95 0.36 -4.80 16.55
CA LYS A 95 1.50 -4.62 17.46
C LYS A 95 2.28 -5.93 17.62
N ASP A 96 1.58 -7.01 17.97
CA ASP A 96 2.18 -8.32 18.18
C ASP A 96 2.88 -8.84 16.91
N PHE A 97 2.32 -8.57 15.74
CA PHE A 97 2.98 -8.90 14.47
C PHE A 97 4.33 -8.20 14.37
N PHE A 98 4.40 -6.89 14.53
CA PHE A 98 5.66 -6.14 14.41
C PHE A 98 6.69 -6.53 15.48
N VAL A 99 6.23 -6.81 16.71
CA VAL A 99 7.12 -7.30 17.78
C VAL A 99 7.70 -8.68 17.43
N LYS A 100 6.89 -9.59 16.89
CA LYS A 100 7.39 -10.89 16.39
C LYS A 100 8.36 -10.76 15.21
N GLN A 101 8.32 -9.65 14.47
CA GLN A 101 9.28 -9.32 13.41
C GLN A 101 10.55 -8.63 13.93
N GLY A 102 10.65 -8.39 15.24
CA GLY A 102 11.84 -7.82 15.89
C GLY A 102 11.74 -6.33 16.21
N ALA A 103 10.58 -5.68 16.04
CA ALA A 103 10.40 -4.29 16.45
C ALA A 103 10.22 -4.17 17.97
N ASP A 104 10.67 -3.05 18.56
CA ASP A 104 10.44 -2.76 19.98
C ASP A 104 8.94 -2.49 20.25
N ALA A 105 8.39 -3.15 21.27
CA ALA A 105 6.96 -3.09 21.57
C ALA A 105 6.51 -1.66 21.94
N SER A 106 7.32 -0.93 22.71
CA SER A 106 6.98 0.43 23.14
C SER A 106 7.06 1.42 21.97
N ALA A 107 8.04 1.24 21.09
CA ALA A 107 8.19 2.03 19.87
C ALA A 107 7.01 1.81 18.91
N VAL A 108 6.60 0.56 18.70
CA VAL A 108 5.43 0.21 17.86
C VAL A 108 4.17 0.86 18.43
N GLU A 109 3.91 0.70 19.73
CA GLU A 109 2.72 1.27 20.37
C GLU A 109 2.69 2.80 20.28
N LYS A 110 3.82 3.45 20.50
CA LYS A 110 3.96 4.90 20.33
C LYS A 110 3.74 5.34 18.89
N ALA A 111 4.31 4.62 17.92
CA ALA A 111 4.17 4.91 16.50
C ALA A 111 2.73 4.71 16.02
N MET A 112 2.03 3.67 16.49
CA MET A 112 0.63 3.41 16.16
C MET A 112 -0.29 4.55 16.62
N ASN A 113 -0.03 5.11 17.80
CA ASN A 113 -0.86 6.15 18.40
C ASN A 113 -0.43 7.58 18.06
N SER A 114 0.60 7.76 17.21
CA SER A 114 1.16 9.07 16.91
C SER A 114 0.27 9.89 15.98
N VAL A 115 0.48 11.21 16.00
CA VAL A 115 -0.11 12.12 15.01
C VAL A 115 0.38 11.78 13.60
N ASP A 116 1.65 11.42 13.45
CA ASP A 116 2.23 10.97 12.16
C ASP A 116 1.44 9.81 11.55
N ALA A 117 1.02 8.81 12.35
CA ALA A 117 0.23 7.69 11.85
C ALA A 117 -1.13 8.14 11.30
N LYS A 118 -1.82 9.03 12.04
CA LYS A 118 -3.11 9.57 11.62
C LYS A 118 -2.98 10.41 10.34
N LEU A 119 -1.92 11.23 10.25
CA LEU A 119 -1.62 12.02 9.06
C LEU A 119 -1.29 11.13 7.86
N ALA A 120 -0.49 10.08 8.04
CA ALA A 120 -0.14 9.14 6.98
C ALA A 120 -1.40 8.45 6.42
N ILE A 121 -2.28 7.94 7.30
CA ILE A 121 -3.53 7.28 6.88
C ILE A 121 -4.43 8.26 6.12
N SER A 122 -4.64 9.47 6.66
CA SER A 122 -5.42 10.53 6.00
C SER A 122 -4.84 10.92 4.63
N HIS A 123 -3.51 10.96 4.53
CA HIS A 123 -2.83 11.24 3.27
C HIS A 123 -3.06 10.12 2.25
N TYR A 124 -3.00 8.85 2.65
CA TYR A 124 -3.30 7.72 1.76
C TYR A 124 -4.75 7.77 1.26
N ASP A 125 -5.71 8.06 2.14
CA ASP A 125 -7.11 8.20 1.77
C ASP A 125 -7.33 9.36 0.80
N THR A 126 -6.67 10.49 1.04
CA THR A 126 -6.71 11.65 0.15
C THR A 126 -6.14 11.31 -1.23
N GLN A 127 -5.01 10.61 -1.30
CA GLN A 127 -4.40 10.18 -2.56
C GLN A 127 -5.34 9.24 -3.33
N ALA A 128 -5.96 8.28 -2.64
CA ALA A 128 -6.92 7.35 -3.24
C ALA A 128 -8.15 8.10 -3.80
N GLN A 129 -8.70 9.06 -3.04
CA GLN A 129 -9.82 9.89 -3.48
C GLN A 129 -9.47 10.77 -4.68
N LEU A 130 -8.28 11.38 -4.69
CA LEU A 130 -7.84 12.21 -5.81
C LEU A 130 -7.62 11.41 -7.09
N ALA A 131 -7.09 10.18 -6.96
CA ALA A 131 -7.00 9.25 -8.09
C ALA A 131 -8.40 8.85 -8.61
N GLY A 132 -9.39 8.78 -7.72
CA GLY A 132 -10.80 8.63 -8.09
C GLY A 132 -11.45 9.87 -8.73
N ASN A 133 -11.07 11.07 -8.32
CA ASN A 133 -11.79 12.29 -8.71
C ASN A 133 -11.20 13.02 -9.93
N ARG A 134 -9.96 12.71 -10.33
CA ARG A 134 -9.32 13.36 -11.49
C ARG A 134 -9.60 12.61 -12.79
N GLY A 135 -10.67 13.04 -13.47
CA GLY A 135 -10.87 12.77 -14.89
C GLY A 135 -10.07 13.72 -15.81
N VAL A 136 -9.36 13.11 -16.78
CA VAL A 136 -8.94 13.61 -18.13
C VAL A 136 -7.55 14.33 -18.24
N PRO A 137 -6.70 14.08 -19.28
CA PRO A 137 -6.68 13.06 -20.33
C PRO A 137 -5.47 12.10 -20.19
N SER A 138 -5.58 11.11 -19.33
CA SER A 138 -4.84 9.84 -19.46
C SER A 138 -5.76 8.75 -18.95
N LEU A 139 -6.37 8.03 -19.90
CA LEU A 139 -7.08 6.77 -19.66
C LEU A 139 -8.13 6.81 -18.54
N ARG A 140 -9.38 7.11 -18.92
CA ARG A 140 -10.62 6.76 -18.18
C ARG A 140 -10.79 5.23 -17.98
N ALA A 141 -9.72 4.44 -18.10
CA ALA A 141 -9.65 3.03 -17.75
C ALA A 141 -9.25 2.82 -16.27
N TRP A 142 -8.52 3.77 -15.66
CA TRP A 142 -8.03 3.61 -14.29
C TRP A 142 -9.10 3.75 -13.22
N LEU A 143 -10.14 4.55 -13.46
CA LEU A 143 -11.22 4.74 -12.50
C LEU A 143 -12.04 3.45 -12.29
N LEU A 144 -12.42 2.81 -13.40
CA LEU A 144 -13.06 1.50 -13.39
C LEU A 144 -12.14 0.45 -12.80
N LEU A 145 -10.83 0.50 -13.03
CA LEU A 145 -9.89 -0.48 -12.48
C LEU A 145 -9.68 -0.35 -10.98
N VAL A 146 -9.58 0.86 -10.41
CA VAL A 146 -9.43 1.03 -8.96
C VAL A 146 -10.71 0.65 -8.24
N GLU A 147 -11.89 1.05 -8.74
CA GLU A 147 -13.16 0.57 -8.21
C GLU A 147 -13.32 -0.95 -8.40
N LEU A 148 -13.07 -1.50 -9.59
CA LEU A 148 -13.14 -2.96 -9.81
C LEU A 148 -12.15 -3.73 -8.95
N LEU A 149 -10.94 -3.24 -8.71
CA LEU A 149 -9.95 -3.89 -7.86
C LEU A 149 -10.38 -3.89 -6.39
N ILE A 150 -10.98 -2.78 -5.92
CA ILE A 150 -11.57 -2.70 -4.58
C ILE A 150 -12.83 -3.57 -4.45
N PHE A 151 -13.65 -3.73 -5.50
CA PHE A 151 -14.86 -4.56 -5.51
C PHE A 151 -14.59 -6.05 -5.81
N SER A 152 -13.46 -6.38 -6.43
CA SER A 152 -13.00 -7.76 -6.65
C SER A 152 -12.24 -8.33 -5.44
N CYS A 153 -12.18 -7.51 -4.37
CA CYS A 153 -11.75 -7.78 -3.01
C CYS A 153 -12.82 -7.19 -2.05
#